data_AF-A0A1H6F5P9-F1
#
_entry.id   AF-A0A1H6F5P9-F1
#
_cell.length_a   1.000
_cell.length_b   1.000
_cell.length_c   1.000
_cell.angle_alpha   90.00
_cell.angle_beta   90.00
_cell.angle_gamma   90.00
#
_symmetry.space_group_name_H-M   'P 1'
#
loop_
_entity.id
_entity.type
_entity.pdbx_description
1 polymer ?
#
loop_
_entity_poly.entity_id
_entity_poly.type
_entity_poly.pdbx_seq_one_letter_code
_entity_poly.pdbx_strand_id
1 'polypeptide(L)'
;MSKQDFPWPLLVQGQQPRAELLSQFRTLGNAVLLGTGSFWEGVDVRGDALSCVIIDKLPFASPGDPVLEARIQYLREQGANPFFDYQLPQAVIALKQGAGRLIRDVSDRGLLMICDPRLVEKSYGRTFLDSLPGMPKTRYLDVVKRFFAQFK
;
A
#
# COMPACT_ATOMS: atom_id res chain seq x y z
N MET A 1 23.30 -0.12 -6.85
CA MET A 1 22.90 1.30 -6.73
C MET A 1 23.21 1.74 -5.31
N SER A 2 24.11 2.69 -5.15
CA SER A 2 24.35 3.29 -3.83
C SER A 2 23.19 4.26 -3.54
N LYS A 3 23.00 4.66 -2.27
CA LYS A 3 22.01 5.69 -1.90
C LYS A 3 22.22 7.04 -2.62
N GLN A 4 23.35 7.25 -3.29
CA GLN A 4 23.75 8.55 -3.86
C GLN A 4 23.25 8.80 -5.29
N ASP A 5 22.64 7.81 -5.96
CA ASP A 5 22.17 7.94 -7.35
C ASP A 5 20.68 8.34 -7.49
N PHE A 6 19.96 8.52 -6.37
CA PHE A 6 18.54 8.86 -6.38
C PHE A 6 18.34 10.38 -6.27
N PRO A 7 17.54 11.02 -7.16
CA PRO A 7 17.32 12.47 -7.12
C PRO A 7 16.44 12.93 -5.95
N TRP A 8 15.89 11.99 -5.17
CA TRP A 8 15.04 12.26 -4.02
C TRP A 8 15.63 11.67 -2.73
N PRO A 9 15.46 12.33 -1.57
CA PRO A 9 15.89 11.78 -0.30
C PRO A 9 15.24 10.42 -0.03
N LEU A 10 16.05 9.38 0.22
CA LEU A 10 15.57 8.03 0.49
C LEU A 10 15.64 7.71 1.99
N LEU A 11 14.46 7.56 2.59
CA LEU A 11 14.26 7.17 3.98
C LEU A 11 13.87 5.69 4.02
N VAL A 12 14.61 4.86 4.78
CA VAL A 12 14.39 3.40 4.78
C VAL A 12 14.13 2.91 6.20
N GLN A 13 13.04 2.15 6.36
CA GLN A 13 12.71 1.49 7.63
C GLN A 13 13.90 0.67 8.15
N GLY A 14 14.16 0.77 9.45
CA GLY A 14 15.26 0.06 10.13
C GLY A 14 16.57 0.85 10.21
N GLN A 15 16.70 1.96 9.48
CA GLN A 15 17.89 2.83 9.59
C GLN A 15 17.79 3.86 10.71
N GLN A 16 16.57 4.29 11.04
CA GLN A 16 16.30 5.25 12.12
C GLN A 16 15.00 4.87 12.84
N PRO A 17 14.78 5.38 14.06
CA PRO A 17 13.50 5.26 14.73
C PRO A 17 12.34 5.74 13.85
N ARG A 18 11.23 5.01 13.89
CA ARG A 18 10.06 5.28 13.06
C ARG A 18 9.54 6.72 13.14
N ALA A 19 9.48 7.27 14.35
CA ALA A 19 9.02 8.64 14.57
C ALA A 19 9.93 9.66 13.86
N GLU A 20 11.24 9.40 13.82
CA GLU A 20 12.22 10.25 13.17
C GLU A 20 12.11 10.18 11.65
N LEU A 21 11.99 8.98 11.07
CA LEU A 21 11.74 8.79 9.64
C LEU A 21 10.49 9.54 9.18
N LEU A 22 9.41 9.47 9.96
CA LEU A 22 8.16 10.19 9.67
C LEU A 22 8.31 11.70 9.81
N SER A 23 9.06 12.16 10.79
CA SER A 23 9.37 13.58 10.95
C SER A 23 10.14 14.10 9.74
N GLN A 24 11.22 13.41 9.34
CA GLN A 24 12.02 13.76 8.18
C GLN A 24 11.22 13.71 6.88
N PHE A 25 10.38 12.69 6.68
CA PHE A 25 9.53 12.57 5.50
C PHE A 25 8.62 13.80 5.34
N ARG A 26 8.00 14.24 6.43
CA ARG A 26 7.15 15.45 6.46
C ARG A 26 7.95 16.72 6.19
N THR A 27 9.12 16.86 6.80
CA THR A 27 9.95 18.07 6.66
C THR A 27 10.56 18.21 5.26
N LEU A 28 10.95 17.10 4.63
CA LEU A 28 11.60 17.12 3.32
C LEU A 28 10.60 17.37 2.16
N GLY A 29 9.35 16.94 2.31
CA GLY A 29 8.26 17.18 1.35
C GLY A 29 8.37 16.44 0.00
N ASN A 30 9.56 16.02 -0.41
CA ASN A 30 9.83 15.28 -1.65
C ASN A 30 10.58 13.96 -1.42
N ALA A 31 10.65 13.50 -0.17
CA ALA A 31 11.34 12.26 0.19
C ALA A 31 10.57 11.04 -0.29
N VAL A 32 11.28 9.92 -0.45
CA VAL A 32 10.71 8.59 -0.65
C VAL A 32 10.92 7.80 0.63
N LEU A 33 9.82 7.31 1.21
CA LEU A 33 9.84 6.48 2.41
C LEU A 33 9.59 5.03 2.05
N LEU A 34 10.62 4.21 2.18
CA LEU A 34 10.59 2.77 1.93
C LEU A 34 10.35 2.02 3.25
N GLY A 35 9.29 1.24 3.30
CA GLY A 35 8.94 0.44 4.46
C GLY A 35 8.16 -0.81 4.10
N THR A 36 8.13 -1.75 5.04
CA THR A 36 7.34 -2.98 5.00
C THR A 36 5.92 -2.75 5.51
N GLY A 37 5.07 -3.78 5.51
CA GLY A 37 3.67 -3.69 5.96
C GLY A 37 3.50 -3.15 7.39
N SER A 38 4.46 -3.37 8.29
CA SER A 38 4.45 -2.78 9.65
C SER A 38 4.51 -1.25 9.65
N PHE A 39 5.00 -0.67 8.56
CA PHE A 39 4.99 0.78 8.34
C PHE A 39 3.61 1.30 7.95
N TRP A 40 2.64 0.45 7.59
CA TRP A 40 1.27 0.89 7.25
C TRP A 40 0.43 1.17 8.51
N GLU A 41 0.81 0.58 9.65
CA GLU A 41 0.08 0.68 10.92
C GLU A 41 0.47 1.93 11.71
N GLY A 42 -0.21 3.06 11.49
CA GLY A 42 -0.05 4.27 12.31
C GLY A 42 0.77 5.41 11.67
N VAL A 43 0.93 5.40 10.35
CA VAL A 43 1.53 6.54 9.63
C VAL A 43 0.46 7.60 9.38
N ASP A 44 0.47 8.66 10.19
CA ASP A 44 -0.33 9.87 9.97
C ASP A 44 0.57 10.96 9.33
N VAL A 45 0.61 11.00 8.00
CA VAL A 45 1.18 12.10 7.20
C VAL A 45 0.01 12.85 6.55
N ARG A 46 -0.31 14.05 7.04
CA ARG A 46 -1.42 14.86 6.54
C ARG A 46 -0.95 15.83 5.45
N GLY A 47 -1.85 16.18 4.55
CA GLY A 47 -1.64 17.17 3.50
C GLY A 47 -0.77 16.68 2.34
N ASP A 48 -0.23 17.62 1.57
CA ASP A 48 0.49 17.39 0.30
C ASP A 48 1.73 16.50 0.42
N ALA A 49 2.22 16.28 1.64
CA ALA A 49 3.38 15.45 1.93
C ALA A 49 3.18 13.97 1.57
N LEU A 50 1.94 13.48 1.44
CA LEU A 50 1.66 12.12 0.97
C LEU A 50 0.79 12.13 -0.30
N SER A 51 1.41 12.48 -1.43
CA SER A 51 0.75 12.56 -2.74
C SER A 51 0.79 11.24 -3.54
N CYS A 52 1.60 10.26 -3.12
CA CYS A 52 1.75 8.99 -3.82
C CYS A 52 2.02 7.84 -2.84
N VAL A 53 1.23 6.78 -2.93
CA VAL A 53 1.45 5.51 -2.22
C VAL A 53 1.67 4.42 -3.26
N ILE A 54 2.79 3.72 -3.15
CA ILE A 54 3.16 2.63 -4.05
C ILE A 54 3.15 1.32 -3.25
N ILE A 55 2.42 0.33 -3.75
CA ILE A 55 2.31 -1.01 -3.19
C ILE A 55 2.90 -1.96 -4.23
N ASP A 56 4.05 -2.56 -3.94
CA ASP A 56 4.74 -3.44 -4.87
C ASP A 56 3.97 -4.76 -5.09
N LYS A 57 3.38 -5.30 -4.01
CA LYS A 57 2.64 -6.56 -4.01
C LYS A 57 1.39 -6.48 -3.13
N LEU A 58 0.36 -7.22 -3.50
CA LEU A 58 -0.84 -7.39 -2.68
C LEU A 58 -0.45 -7.89 -1.27
N PRO A 59 -1.01 -7.30 -0.20
CA PRO A 59 -0.56 -7.50 1.18
C PRO A 59 -1.11 -8.80 1.76
N PHE A 60 -0.78 -9.93 1.14
CA PHE A 60 -1.04 -11.25 1.71
C PHE A 60 -0.06 -11.51 2.86
N ALA A 61 -0.58 -12.14 3.92
CA ALA A 61 0.24 -12.56 5.04
C ALA A 61 1.36 -13.53 4.59
N SER A 62 2.49 -13.47 5.28
CA SER A 62 3.61 -14.36 5.01
C SER A 62 3.21 -15.82 5.24
N PRO A 63 3.50 -16.74 4.31
CA PRO A 63 3.13 -18.14 4.45
C PRO A 63 3.82 -18.85 5.62
N GLY A 64 4.90 -18.30 6.16
CA GLY A 64 5.63 -18.88 7.31
C GLY A 64 5.21 -18.36 8.68
N ASP A 65 4.04 -17.73 8.80
CA ASP A 65 3.46 -17.34 10.09
C ASP A 65 2.80 -18.58 10.75
N PRO A 66 3.30 -19.09 11.89
CA PRO A 66 2.75 -20.29 12.53
C PRO A 66 1.27 -20.17 12.92
N VAL A 67 0.82 -18.96 13.27
CA VAL A 67 -0.58 -18.70 13.63
C VAL A 67 -1.46 -18.77 12.38
N LEU A 68 -0.97 -18.24 11.26
CA LEU A 68 -1.65 -18.34 9.97
C LEU A 68 -1.74 -19.80 9.51
N GLU A 69 -0.65 -20.56 9.60
CA GLU A 69 -0.61 -21.98 9.22
C GLU A 69 -1.62 -22.80 10.02
N ALA A 70 -1.64 -22.62 11.36
CA ALA A 70 -2.60 -23.30 12.22
C ALA A 70 -4.05 -22.96 11.86
N ARG A 71 -4.34 -21.69 11.53
CA ARG A 71 -5.68 -21.26 11.13
C ARG A 71 -6.08 -21.77 9.74
N ILE A 72 -5.14 -21.82 8.80
CA ILE A 72 -5.36 -22.43 7.48
C ILE A 72 -5.70 -23.91 7.63
N GLN A 73 -4.95 -24.63 8.48
CA GLN A 73 -5.17 -26.06 8.71
C GLN A 73 -6.56 -26.32 9.33
N TYR A 74 -6.93 -25.56 10.35
CA TYR A 74 -8.26 -25.63 10.97
C TYR A 74 -9.40 -25.41 9.96
N LEU A 75 -9.28 -24.41 9.09
CA LEU A 75 -10.30 -24.14 8.07
C LEU A 75 -10.39 -25.26 7.02
N ARG A 76 -9.26 -25.88 6.65
CA ARG A 76 -9.25 -27.04 5.74
C ARG A 76 -9.93 -28.25 6.35
N GLU A 77 -9.72 -28.51 7.64
CA GLU A 77 -10.36 -29.62 8.37
C GLU A 77 -11.89 -29.46 8.42
N GLN A 78 -12.39 -28.23 8.31
CA GLN A 78 -13.83 -27.93 8.21
C GLN A 78 -14.37 -27.96 6.77
N GLY A 79 -13.54 -28.29 5.78
CA GLY A 79 -13.92 -28.28 4.37
C GLY A 79 -14.07 -26.89 3.74
N ALA A 80 -13.63 -25.83 4.43
CA ALA A 80 -13.65 -24.46 3.93
C ALA A 80 -12.48 -24.18 2.97
N ASN A 81 -12.47 -23.02 2.30
CA ASN A 81 -11.37 -22.58 1.46
C ASN A 81 -10.61 -21.44 2.15
N PRO A 82 -9.49 -21.71 2.85
CA PRO A 82 -8.77 -20.70 3.63
C PRO A 82 -8.32 -19.49 2.82
N PHE A 83 -8.07 -19.67 1.52
CA PHE A 83 -7.68 -18.56 0.66
C PHE A 83 -8.81 -17.55 0.53
N PHE A 84 -10.01 -18.00 0.16
CA PHE A 84 -11.16 -17.11 -0.04
C PHE A 84 -11.82 -16.68 1.27
N ASP A 85 -11.84 -17.57 2.28
CA ASP A 85 -12.58 -17.35 3.51
C ASP A 85 -11.75 -16.58 4.56
N TYR A 86 -10.42 -16.55 4.41
CA TYR A 86 -9.54 -15.90 5.38
C TYR A 86 -8.48 -15.02 4.74
N GLN A 87 -7.59 -15.58 3.90
CA GLN A 87 -6.41 -14.84 3.42
C GLN A 87 -6.78 -13.64 2.54
N LEU A 88 -7.74 -13.81 1.62
CA LEU A 88 -8.22 -12.75 0.74
C LEU A 88 -8.90 -11.61 1.53
N PRO A 89 -9.87 -11.88 2.44
CA PRO A 89 -10.44 -10.85 3.31
C PRO A 89 -9.38 -10.06 4.11
N GLN A 90 -8.40 -10.76 4.69
CA GLN A 90 -7.33 -10.11 5.46
C GLN A 90 -6.48 -9.18 4.58
N ALA A 91 -6.05 -9.65 3.41
CA ALA A 91 -5.30 -8.82 2.47
C ALA A 91 -6.10 -7.62 1.96
N VAL A 92 -7.41 -7.80 1.73
CA VAL A 92 -8.31 -6.71 1.32
C VAL A 92 -8.40 -5.65 2.42
N ILE A 93 -8.56 -6.05 3.69
CA ILE A 93 -8.58 -5.12 4.83
C ILE A 93 -7.25 -4.35 4.91
N ALA A 94 -6.11 -5.05 4.82
CA ALA A 94 -4.80 -4.42 4.84
C ALA A 94 -4.63 -3.39 3.71
N LEU A 95 -5.09 -3.72 2.49
CA LEU A 95 -5.07 -2.79 1.36
C LEU A 95 -5.94 -1.56 1.62
N LYS A 96 -7.16 -1.73 2.13
CA LYS A 96 -8.06 -0.61 2.48
C LYS A 96 -7.41 0.31 3.50
N GLN A 97 -6.75 -0.23 4.53
CA GLN A 97 -6.06 0.55 5.55
C GLN A 97 -4.89 1.34 4.94
N GLY A 98 -4.10 0.71 4.06
CA GLY A 98 -3.02 1.38 3.32
C GLY A 98 -3.55 2.51 2.42
N ALA A 99 -4.61 2.27 1.67
CA ALA A 99 -5.25 3.26 0.80
C ALA A 99 -5.88 4.42 1.59
N GLY A 100 -6.48 4.15 2.75
CA GLY A 100 -7.02 5.17 3.66
C GLY A 100 -5.96 6.10 4.22
N ARG A 101 -4.66 5.77 4.10
CA ARG A 101 -3.58 6.71 4.41
C ARG A 101 -3.43 7.80 3.37
N LEU A 102 -3.79 7.55 2.11
CA LEU A 102 -3.69 8.51 1.01
C LEU A 102 -4.90 9.47 0.96
N ILE A 103 -6.08 8.97 1.32
CA ILE A 103 -7.35 9.72 1.23
C ILE A 103 -7.91 9.87 2.64
N ARG A 104 -7.65 11.01 3.30
CA ARG A 104 -8.09 11.30 4.68
C ARG A 104 -9.10 12.43 4.75
N ASP A 105 -9.05 13.34 3.79
CA ASP A 105 -10.00 14.43 3.64
C ASP A 105 -10.54 14.50 2.20
N VAL A 106 -11.68 15.16 2.00
CA VAL A 106 -12.29 15.36 0.68
C VAL A 106 -11.42 16.22 -0.24
N SER A 107 -10.52 17.02 0.34
CA SER A 107 -9.53 17.80 -0.39
C SER A 107 -8.27 17.03 -0.74
N ASP A 108 -8.04 15.85 -0.14
CA ASP A 108 -6.82 15.09 -0.38
C ASP A 108 -6.78 14.58 -1.82
N ARG A 109 -5.60 14.73 -2.44
CA ARG A 109 -5.35 14.26 -3.79
C ARG A 109 -4.07 13.46 -3.81
N GLY A 110 -4.10 12.35 -4.53
CA GLY A 110 -2.91 11.55 -4.70
C GLY A 110 -3.11 10.35 -5.60
N LEU A 111 -2.05 9.59 -5.74
CA LEU A 111 -1.98 8.39 -6.55
C LEU A 111 -1.78 7.16 -5.66
N LEU A 112 -2.66 6.17 -5.78
CA LEU A 112 -2.41 4.82 -5.29
C LEU A 112 -1.94 3.96 -6.46
N MET A 113 -0.68 3.53 -6.44
CA MET A 113 -0.10 2.64 -7.44
C MET A 113 0.04 1.24 -6.86
N ILE A 114 -0.55 0.24 -7.53
CA ILE A 114 -0.40 -1.17 -7.18
C ILE A 114 0.34 -1.85 -8.33
N CYS A 115 1.55 -2.33 -8.06
CA CYS A 115 2.45 -2.92 -9.05
C CYS A 115 2.28 -4.45 -9.19
N ASP A 116 1.20 -5.00 -8.65
CA ASP A 116 0.95 -6.44 -8.63
C ASP A 116 0.06 -6.87 -9.81
N PRO A 117 0.56 -7.68 -10.77
CA PRO A 117 -0.21 -8.15 -11.92
C PRO A 117 -1.46 -8.94 -11.51
N ARG A 118 -1.45 -9.60 -10.34
CA ARG A 118 -2.56 -10.40 -9.81
C ARG A 118 -3.84 -9.57 -9.63
N LEU A 119 -3.71 -8.26 -9.47
CA LEU A 119 -4.86 -7.35 -9.39
C LEU A 119 -5.73 -7.39 -10.65
N VAL A 120 -5.14 -7.69 -11.81
CA VAL A 120 -5.82 -7.73 -13.12
C VAL A 120 -5.93 -9.16 -13.65
N GLU A 121 -4.92 -9.99 -13.42
CA GLU A 121 -4.85 -11.35 -13.98
C GLU A 121 -5.67 -12.39 -13.21
N LYS A 122 -5.94 -12.17 -11.92
CA LYS A 122 -6.67 -13.13 -11.07
C LYS A 122 -8.10 -12.66 -10.84
N SER A 123 -9.02 -13.62 -10.80
CA SER A 123 -10.46 -13.35 -10.56
C SER A 123 -10.71 -12.58 -9.25
N TYR A 124 -9.97 -12.93 -8.19
CA TYR A 124 -10.06 -12.24 -6.90
C TYR A 124 -9.52 -10.79 -6.93
N GLY A 125 -8.79 -10.39 -7.98
CA GLY A 125 -8.29 -9.03 -8.13
C GLY A 125 -9.42 -8.01 -8.12
N ARG A 126 -10.60 -8.40 -8.63
CA ARG A 126 -11.81 -7.58 -8.58
C ARG A 126 -12.23 -7.25 -7.15
N THR A 127 -12.11 -8.21 -6.23
CA THR A 127 -12.42 -8.01 -4.80
C THR A 127 -11.57 -6.89 -4.20
N PHE A 128 -10.28 -6.80 -4.54
CA PHE A 128 -9.44 -5.68 -4.11
C PHE A 128 -9.89 -4.36 -4.73
N LEU A 129 -10.17 -4.33 -6.04
CA LEU A 129 -10.58 -3.13 -6.75
C LEU A 129 -11.93 -2.55 -6.30
N ASP A 130 -12.85 -3.40 -5.88
CA ASP A 130 -14.18 -3.02 -5.35
C ASP A 130 -14.11 -2.62 -3.87
N SER A 131 -13.04 -3.03 -3.19
CA SER A 131 -12.79 -2.67 -1.80
C SER A 131 -12.32 -1.22 -1.63
N LEU A 132 -11.73 -0.66 -2.68
CA LEU A 132 -11.17 0.70 -2.69
C LEU A 132 -12.27 1.74 -3.00
N PRO A 133 -12.07 3.00 -2.59
CA PRO A 133 -12.97 4.09 -2.97
C PRO A 133 -13.17 4.18 -4.49
N GLY A 134 -14.30 4.75 -4.93
CA GLY A 134 -14.62 4.96 -6.34
C GLY A 134 -13.72 5.98 -7.02
N MET A 135 -12.47 5.61 -7.29
CA MET A 135 -11.44 6.44 -7.90
C MET A 135 -11.21 6.05 -9.37
N PRO A 136 -10.85 7.01 -10.25
CA PRO A 136 -10.42 6.71 -11.60
C PRO A 136 -9.23 5.74 -11.62
N LYS A 137 -9.25 4.79 -12.55
CA LYS A 137 -8.22 3.74 -12.67
C LYS A 137 -7.53 3.90 -14.02
N THR A 138 -6.20 3.81 -14.04
CA THR A 138 -5.42 3.89 -15.28
C THR A 138 -4.22 2.94 -15.21
N ARG A 139 -3.77 2.47 -16.39
CA ARG A 139 -2.49 1.77 -16.57
C ARG A 139 -1.49 2.60 -17.36
N TYR A 140 -1.86 3.83 -17.72
CA TYR A 140 -1.07 4.68 -18.60
C TYR A 140 -0.45 5.85 -17.83
N LEU A 141 0.85 6.01 -17.99
CA LEU A 141 1.65 7.02 -17.30
C LEU A 141 1.28 8.45 -17.71
N ASP A 142 0.85 8.66 -18.95
CA ASP A 142 0.41 9.96 -19.45
C ASP A 142 -0.83 10.48 -18.71
N VAL A 143 -1.77 9.60 -18.34
CA VAL A 143 -2.93 9.94 -17.51
C VAL A 143 -2.48 10.42 -16.13
N VAL A 144 -1.51 9.73 -15.52
CA VAL A 144 -0.93 10.11 -14.22
C VAL A 144 -0.21 11.45 -14.30
N LYS A 145 0.59 11.67 -15.36
CA LYS A 145 1.27 12.95 -15.60
C LYS A 145 0.27 14.09 -15.75
N ARG A 146 -0.82 13.89 -16.50
CA ARG A 146 -1.90 14.87 -16.65
C ARG A 146 -2.59 15.17 -15.33
N PHE A 147 -2.87 14.14 -14.52
CA PHE A 147 -3.45 14.31 -13.19
C PHE A 147 -2.59 15.25 -12.33
N PHE A 148 -1.29 14.98 -12.18
CA PHE A 148 -0.42 15.85 -11.37
C PHE A 148 -0.19 17.24 -12.00
N ALA A 149 -0.24 17.37 -13.32
CA ALA A 149 -0.10 18.67 -13.99
C ALA A 149 -1.27 19.64 -13.73
N GLN A 150 -2.43 19.14 -13.28
CA GLN A 150 -3.59 19.97 -12.94
C GLN A 150 -3.44 20.69 -11.58
N PHE A 151 -2.44 20.32 -10.79
CA PHE A 151 -2.26 20.80 -9.41
C PHE A 151 -1.00 21.66 -9.24
N LYS A 152 -0.65 22.43 -10.28
CA LYS A 152 0.42 23.43 -10.21
C LYS A 152 -0.03 24.73 -9.54
#